data_AF-A0A2E3EHI8-F1
#
_entry.id   AF-A0A2E3EHI8-F1
#
_cell.length_a   1.000
_cell.length_b   1.000
_cell.length_c   1.000
_cell.angle_alpha   90.00
_cell.angle_beta   90.00
_cell.angle_gamma   90.00
#
_symmetry.space_group_name_H-M   'P 1'
#
loop_
_entity.id
_entity.type
_entity.pdbx_description
1 polymer ?
#
loop_
_entity_poly.entity_id
_entity_poly.type
_entity_poly.pdbx_seq_one_letter_code
_entity_poly.pdbx_strand_id
1 'polypeptide(L)'
;MVSSAAPPATPAWDAYVKLVADGGEFEGDANAVFKDAQAILEYNSGATEGGYEEIALDPDADAAFVSDLYPSTSGYGTFLVNNLWLLISAFLVFIMHLGFATLESGLTQSKNTVNILFKNVFIISIGLLTYFFFGFNTHYPGEFNKFFSWGGMASVDPGTMIANQTELYAGYTWWTDFIFQAMFAATAATIVSGAVAERIKLSSFMIYTVLLVGFLYPVVGS
;
A
#
# COMPACT_ATOMS: atom_id res chain seq x y z
N MET A 1 -12.36 5.44 -31.85
CA MET A 1 -11.25 5.99 -32.65
C MET A 1 -10.08 6.11 -31.71
N VAL A 2 -9.02 5.35 -31.95
CA VAL A 2 -7.75 5.47 -31.20
C VAL A 2 -7.28 6.91 -31.28
N SER A 3 -7.01 7.55 -30.14
CA SER A 3 -6.37 8.86 -30.12
C SER A 3 -4.91 8.65 -30.51
N SER A 4 -4.50 9.17 -31.68
CA SER A 4 -3.14 9.03 -32.22
C SER A 4 -2.16 10.00 -31.56
N ALA A 5 -2.22 10.17 -30.24
CA ALA A 5 -1.25 11.00 -29.54
C ALA A 5 0.14 10.39 -29.75
N ALA A 6 1.07 11.18 -30.29
CA ALA A 6 2.46 10.75 -30.37
C ALA A 6 3.00 10.56 -28.95
N PRO A 7 3.83 9.53 -28.71
CA PRO A 7 4.46 9.35 -27.40
C PRO A 7 5.22 10.62 -27.00
N PRO A 8 5.27 10.94 -25.69
CA PRO A 8 6.04 12.07 -25.22
C PRO A 8 7.50 11.93 -25.62
N ALA A 9 8.14 13.04 -26.02
CA ALA A 9 9.58 13.04 -26.24
C ALA A 9 10.28 12.99 -24.88
N THR A 10 11.17 12.03 -24.67
CA THR A 10 11.81 11.73 -23.38
C THR A 10 13.34 11.71 -23.46
N PRO A 11 14.00 12.79 -23.95
CA PRO A 11 15.43 12.74 -24.27
C PRO A 11 16.31 12.56 -23.03
N ALA A 12 15.89 13.05 -21.86
CA ALA A 12 16.66 12.93 -20.63
C ALA A 12 16.56 11.51 -20.08
N TRP A 13 15.38 10.90 -20.13
CA TRP A 13 15.18 9.49 -19.77
C TRP A 13 15.96 8.54 -20.69
N ASP A 14 15.86 8.72 -22.01
CA ASP A 14 16.55 7.84 -22.97
C ASP A 14 18.08 7.93 -22.85
N ALA A 15 18.61 9.13 -22.55
CA ALA A 15 20.03 9.32 -22.28
C ALA A 15 20.45 8.66 -20.96
N TYR A 16 19.60 8.75 -19.94
CA TYR A 16 19.81 8.12 -18.64
C TYR A 16 19.84 6.60 -18.73
N VAL A 17 18.86 5.98 -19.42
CA VAL A 17 18.80 4.52 -19.61
C VAL A 17 20.07 4.01 -20.30
N LYS A 18 20.56 4.70 -21.34
CA LYS A 18 21.83 4.35 -22.00
C LYS A 18 23.03 4.47 -21.07
N LEU A 19 23.08 5.52 -20.25
CA LEU A 19 24.15 5.73 -19.29
C LEU A 19 24.19 4.64 -18.22
N VAL A 20 23.03 4.21 -17.72
CA VAL A 20 22.92 3.08 -16.78
C VAL A 20 23.38 1.78 -17.44
N ALA A 21 22.97 1.53 -18.69
CA ALA A 21 23.42 0.36 -19.44
C ALA A 21 24.94 0.32 -19.69
N ASP A 22 25.56 1.48 -19.84
CA ASP A 22 27.02 1.64 -20.01
C ASP A 22 27.79 1.66 -18.67
N GLY A 23 27.09 1.62 -17.52
CA GLY A 23 27.69 1.67 -16.18
C GLY A 23 28.32 3.03 -15.83
N GLY A 24 27.85 4.11 -16.46
CA GLY A 24 28.33 5.47 -16.21
C GLY A 24 27.72 6.12 -14.96
N GLU A 25 28.35 7.20 -14.48
CA GLU A 25 27.81 8.04 -13.40
C GLU A 25 26.99 9.20 -13.99
N PHE A 26 25.84 9.51 -13.40
CA PHE A 26 24.97 10.58 -13.88
C PHE A 26 25.44 11.96 -13.40
N GLU A 27 25.80 12.84 -14.34
CA GLU A 27 26.21 14.23 -14.05
C GLU A 27 25.19 15.30 -14.55
N GLY A 28 23.97 14.88 -14.92
CA GLY A 28 22.94 15.74 -15.52
C GLY A 28 21.96 16.41 -14.55
N ASP A 29 20.90 17.02 -15.09
CA ASP A 29 19.78 17.54 -14.30
C ASP A 29 18.79 16.40 -13.93
N ALA A 30 18.81 16.00 -12.66
CA ALA A 30 17.94 14.98 -12.10
C ALA A 30 16.44 15.27 -12.32
N ASN A 31 16.05 16.55 -12.26
CA ASN A 31 14.64 16.94 -12.38
C ASN A 31 14.13 16.81 -13.81
N ALA A 32 15.02 16.92 -14.81
CA ALA A 32 14.67 16.67 -16.20
C ALA A 32 14.34 15.19 -16.44
N VAL A 33 15.17 14.29 -15.89
CA VAL A 33 14.94 12.83 -15.95
C VAL A 33 13.64 12.45 -15.24
N PHE A 34 13.41 13.01 -14.04
CA PHE A 34 12.17 12.79 -13.29
C PHE A 34 10.93 13.26 -14.04
N LYS A 35 10.98 14.43 -14.68
CA LYS A 35 9.84 14.97 -15.44
C LYS A 35 9.52 14.12 -16.66
N ASP A 36 10.53 13.63 -17.37
CA ASP A 36 10.35 12.72 -18.50
C ASP A 36 9.73 11.39 -18.03
N ALA A 37 10.20 10.82 -16.91
CA ALA A 37 9.61 9.63 -16.30
C ALA A 37 8.15 9.84 -15.89
N GLN A 38 7.82 11.00 -15.29
CA GLN A 38 6.44 11.34 -14.93
C GLN A 38 5.54 11.43 -16.18
N ALA A 39 6.04 12.03 -17.26
CA ALA A 39 5.29 12.13 -18.51
C ALA A 39 5.04 10.76 -19.15
N ILE A 40 5.99 9.82 -19.05
CA ILE A 40 5.82 8.43 -19.51
C ILE A 40 4.70 7.73 -18.71
N LEU A 41 4.69 7.89 -17.39
CA LEU A 41 3.69 7.24 -16.53
C LEU A 41 2.31 7.85 -16.68
N GLU A 42 2.21 9.18 -16.73
CA GLU A 42 0.96 9.87 -17.03
C GLU A 42 0.44 9.46 -18.40
N TYR A 43 1.34 9.37 -19.40
CA TYR A 43 0.99 8.83 -20.70
C TYR A 43 0.41 7.45 -20.51
N ASN A 44 1.16 6.44 -20.02
CA ASN A 44 0.79 5.03 -19.82
C ASN A 44 -0.49 4.80 -18.99
N SER A 45 -0.82 5.69 -18.04
CA SER A 45 -2.06 5.59 -17.26
C SER A 45 -3.33 5.78 -18.10
N GLY A 46 -3.24 6.48 -19.24
CA GLY A 46 -4.35 6.72 -20.17
C GLY A 46 -4.63 5.61 -21.20
N ALA A 47 -3.92 4.49 -21.19
CA ALA A 47 -3.79 3.53 -22.33
C ALA A 47 -4.97 2.63 -22.41
N THR A 48 -5.53 2.45 -21.23
CA THR A 48 -6.41 1.41 -20.80
C THR A 48 -7.79 1.55 -21.44
N GLU A 49 -8.08 2.65 -22.16
CA GLU A 49 -9.34 2.81 -22.89
C GLU A 49 -9.23 3.22 -24.36
N GLY A 50 -8.03 3.41 -24.94
CA GLY A 50 -7.95 4.13 -26.22
C GLY A 50 -6.67 4.10 -27.06
N GLY A 51 -5.96 2.99 -27.14
CA GLY A 51 -5.23 2.60 -28.37
C GLY A 51 -3.86 3.22 -28.65
N TYR A 52 -3.11 3.63 -27.66
CA TYR A 52 -1.70 3.97 -27.90
C TYR A 52 -0.76 2.82 -27.51
N GLU A 53 0.46 2.81 -28.07
CA GLU A 53 1.51 1.87 -27.66
C GLU A 53 2.07 2.27 -26.29
N GLU A 54 2.05 1.35 -25.34
CA GLU A 54 2.63 1.50 -24.01
C GLU A 54 4.15 1.64 -24.09
N ILE A 55 4.70 2.62 -23.38
CA ILE A 55 6.15 2.80 -23.26
C ILE A 55 6.61 2.05 -22.02
N ALA A 56 7.27 0.90 -22.21
CA ALA A 56 7.84 0.15 -21.09
C ALA A 56 9.07 0.88 -20.51
N LEU A 57 9.09 1.06 -19.19
CA LEU A 57 10.28 1.54 -18.46
C LEU A 57 11.25 0.37 -18.23
N ASP A 58 12.55 0.68 -18.20
CA ASP A 58 13.61 -0.32 -18.04
C ASP A 58 13.82 -0.62 -16.53
N PRO A 59 13.68 -1.88 -16.08
CA PRO A 59 13.78 -2.23 -14.67
C PRO A 59 15.14 -1.91 -14.02
N ASP A 60 16.23 -2.02 -14.77
CA ASP A 60 17.58 -1.75 -14.25
C ASP A 60 17.81 -0.23 -14.13
N ALA A 61 17.30 0.54 -15.10
CA ALA A 61 17.29 2.00 -15.03
C ALA A 61 16.40 2.54 -13.90
N ASP A 62 15.23 1.93 -13.67
CA ASP A 62 14.36 2.29 -12.55
C ASP A 62 15.06 2.06 -11.20
N ALA A 63 15.76 0.94 -11.04
CA ALA A 63 16.51 0.63 -9.82
C ALA A 63 17.61 1.64 -9.54
N ALA A 64 18.43 1.96 -10.55
CA ALA A 64 19.46 2.97 -10.44
C ALA A 64 18.86 4.37 -10.20
N PHE A 65 17.70 4.67 -10.79
CA PHE A 65 17.04 5.95 -10.63
C PHE A 65 16.61 6.15 -9.18
N VAL A 66 15.98 5.14 -8.56
CA VAL A 66 15.54 5.19 -7.17
C VAL A 66 16.72 5.34 -6.20
N SER A 67 17.82 4.63 -6.42
CA SER A 67 18.95 4.65 -5.49
C SER A 67 19.81 5.91 -5.62
N ASP A 68 20.10 6.33 -6.85
CA ASP A 68 21.20 7.26 -7.10
C ASP A 68 20.70 8.66 -7.45
N LEU A 69 19.53 8.78 -8.09
CA LEU A 69 19.07 10.05 -8.66
C LEU A 69 17.83 10.62 -7.96
N TYR A 70 16.88 9.78 -7.57
CA TYR A 70 15.64 10.20 -6.95
C TYR A 70 15.84 11.06 -5.69
N PRO A 71 16.81 10.77 -4.79
CA PRO A 71 17.06 11.61 -3.61
C PRO A 71 17.43 13.07 -3.92
N SER A 72 17.92 13.35 -5.13
CA SER A 72 18.29 14.70 -5.59
C SER A 72 17.18 15.44 -6.35
N THR A 73 16.02 14.81 -6.51
CA THR A 73 14.89 15.31 -7.27
C THR A 73 13.89 16.07 -6.40
N SER A 74 13.17 17.04 -6.96
CA SER A 74 12.16 17.83 -6.25
C SER A 74 11.02 17.02 -5.60
N GLY A 75 10.67 15.84 -6.14
CA GLY A 75 9.62 14.97 -5.60
C GLY A 75 10.01 14.18 -4.34
N TYR A 76 11.31 14.06 -4.05
CA TYR A 76 11.78 13.26 -2.91
C TYR A 76 11.28 13.78 -1.56
N GLY A 77 11.29 15.10 -1.38
CA GLY A 77 10.83 15.73 -0.14
C GLY A 77 9.36 15.43 0.15
N THR A 78 8.49 15.57 -0.86
CA THR A 78 7.05 15.29 -0.73
C THR A 78 6.81 13.81 -0.43
N PHE A 79 7.48 12.92 -1.15
CA PHE A 79 7.38 11.47 -0.93
C PHE A 79 7.77 11.06 0.50
N LEU A 80 8.86 11.60 1.04
CA LEU A 80 9.27 11.33 2.42
C LEU A 80 8.22 11.83 3.43
N VAL A 81 7.70 13.05 3.23
CA VAL A 81 6.69 13.64 4.12
C VAL A 81 5.40 12.82 4.09
N ASN A 82 4.95 12.38 2.91
CA ASN A 82 3.76 11.54 2.77
C ASN A 82 3.92 10.20 3.49
N ASN A 83 5.05 9.51 3.28
CA ASN A 83 5.33 8.25 3.97
C ASN A 83 5.39 8.43 5.47
N LEU A 84 6.12 9.45 5.94
CA LEU A 84 6.23 9.77 7.36
C LEU A 84 4.85 10.04 7.97
N TRP A 85 4.03 10.84 7.30
CA TRP A 85 2.69 11.20 7.76
C TRP A 85 1.78 9.97 7.86
N LEU A 86 1.79 9.09 6.86
CA LEU A 86 1.00 7.87 6.88
C LEU A 86 1.47 6.89 7.97
N LEU A 87 2.78 6.75 8.20
CA LEU A 87 3.30 5.91 9.28
C LEU A 87 2.93 6.47 10.66
N ILE A 88 3.02 7.79 10.86
CA ILE A 88 2.54 8.44 12.07
C ILE A 88 1.04 8.20 12.24
N SER A 89 0.26 8.33 11.18
CA SER A 89 -1.18 8.11 11.20
C SER A 89 -1.52 6.65 11.51
N ALA A 90 -0.80 5.68 10.94
CA ALA A 90 -0.95 4.25 11.25
C ALA A 90 -0.65 3.97 12.73
N PHE A 91 0.37 4.63 13.31
CA PHE A 91 0.67 4.54 14.73
C PHE A 91 -0.44 5.13 15.61
N LEU A 92 -1.07 6.23 15.20
CA LEU A 92 -2.24 6.78 15.90
C LEU A 92 -3.43 5.82 15.88
N VAL A 93 -3.65 5.12 14.76
CA VAL A 93 -4.68 4.07 14.65
C VAL A 93 -4.33 2.85 15.51
N PHE A 94 -3.05 2.50 15.61
CA PHE A 94 -2.60 1.47 16.56
C PHE A 94 -2.97 1.84 18.00
N ILE A 95 -2.79 3.10 18.42
CA ILE A 95 -3.20 3.58 19.75
C ILE A 95 -4.72 3.43 19.98
N MET A 96 -5.55 3.46 18.94
CA MET A 96 -6.99 3.20 19.10
C MET A 96 -7.26 1.83 19.73
N HIS A 97 -6.43 0.81 19.45
CA HIS A 97 -6.60 -0.51 20.04
C HIS A 97 -6.33 -0.51 21.56
N LEU A 98 -5.41 0.33 22.04
CA LEU A 98 -5.25 0.58 23.47
C LEU A 98 -6.50 1.28 24.05
N GLY A 99 -7.07 2.23 23.28
CA GLY A 99 -8.35 2.86 23.61
C GLY A 99 -9.49 1.84 23.74
N PHE A 100 -9.68 0.96 22.76
CA PHE A 100 -10.69 -0.09 22.80
C PHE A 100 -10.44 -1.08 23.95
N ALA A 101 -9.18 -1.47 24.19
CA ALA A 101 -8.86 -2.35 25.30
C ALA A 101 -9.25 -1.76 26.67
N THR A 102 -8.97 -0.46 26.89
CA THR A 102 -9.32 0.22 28.15
C THR A 102 -10.83 0.46 28.28
N LEU A 103 -11.51 0.82 27.19
CA LEU A 103 -12.97 0.99 27.18
C LEU A 103 -13.71 -0.33 27.39
N GLU A 104 -13.37 -1.39 26.65
CA GLU A 104 -14.05 -2.68 26.77
C GLU A 104 -13.77 -3.33 28.13
N SER A 105 -12.56 -3.23 28.67
CA SER A 105 -12.25 -3.76 30.00
C SER A 105 -12.93 -2.97 31.13
N GLY A 106 -13.10 -1.66 30.97
CA GLY A 106 -13.76 -0.80 31.95
C GLY A 106 -15.30 -0.91 31.96
N LEU A 107 -15.91 -1.20 30.81
CA LEU A 107 -17.37 -1.32 30.67
C LEU A 107 -17.91 -2.74 30.91
N THR A 108 -17.03 -3.70 31.16
CA THR A 108 -17.41 -5.11 31.38
C THR A 108 -17.13 -5.57 32.79
N GLN A 109 -17.72 -6.72 33.15
CA GLN A 109 -17.55 -7.29 34.47
C GLN A 109 -16.10 -7.74 34.68
N SER A 110 -15.57 -7.50 35.88
CA SER A 110 -14.18 -7.83 36.26
C SER A 110 -13.79 -9.29 36.00
N LYS A 111 -14.75 -10.22 36.12
CA LYS A 111 -14.55 -11.65 35.85
C LYS A 111 -14.21 -11.96 34.39
N ASN A 112 -14.57 -11.06 33.46
CA ASN A 112 -14.40 -11.21 32.01
C ASN A 112 -13.26 -10.35 31.44
N THR A 113 -12.67 -9.46 32.24
CA THR A 113 -11.64 -8.50 31.79
C THR A 113 -10.46 -9.18 31.08
N VAL A 114 -9.97 -10.30 31.60
CA VAL A 114 -8.84 -11.04 30.99
C VAL A 114 -9.16 -11.50 29.57
N ASN A 115 -10.37 -12.04 29.34
CA ASN A 115 -10.79 -12.48 28.02
C ASN A 115 -10.94 -11.32 27.02
N ILE A 116 -11.30 -10.13 27.52
CA ILE A 116 -11.48 -8.93 26.70
C ILE A 116 -10.13 -8.34 26.30
N LEU A 117 -9.20 -8.23 27.25
CA LEU A 117 -7.84 -7.79 26.97
C LEU A 117 -7.14 -8.75 26.00
N PHE A 118 -7.33 -10.06 26.19
CA PHE A 118 -6.82 -11.06 25.27
C PHE A 118 -7.35 -10.87 23.84
N LYS A 119 -8.66 -10.61 23.69
CA LYS A 119 -9.25 -10.34 22.37
C LYS A 119 -8.63 -9.11 21.69
N ASN A 120 -8.46 -8.01 22.43
CA ASN A 120 -7.90 -6.78 21.87
C ASN A 120 -6.46 -6.98 21.38
N VAL A 121 -5.63 -7.69 22.14
CA VAL A 121 -4.25 -8.02 21.70
C VAL A 121 -4.27 -8.98 20.51
N PHE A 122 -5.12 -10.01 20.57
CA PHE A 122 -5.24 -11.00 19.50
C PHE A 122 -5.63 -10.38 18.17
N ILE A 123 -6.59 -9.44 18.15
CA ILE A 123 -7.05 -8.76 16.94
C ILE A 123 -5.91 -8.07 16.21
N ILE A 124 -5.02 -7.38 16.92
CA ILE A 124 -3.87 -6.72 16.29
C ILE A 124 -2.95 -7.76 15.64
N SER A 125 -2.56 -8.79 16.40
CA SER A 125 -1.61 -9.80 15.93
C SER A 125 -2.15 -10.61 14.75
N ILE A 126 -3.37 -11.14 14.89
CA ILE A 126 -3.98 -11.94 13.82
C ILE A 126 -4.45 -11.06 12.67
N GLY A 127 -4.88 -9.83 12.96
CA GLY A 127 -5.39 -8.89 11.96
C GLY A 127 -4.29 -8.54 10.97
N LEU A 128 -3.12 -8.13 11.46
CA LEU A 128 -1.94 -7.88 10.63
C LEU A 128 -1.55 -9.10 9.78
N LEU A 129 -1.45 -10.29 10.39
CA LEU A 129 -1.05 -11.51 9.67
C LEU A 129 -2.09 -11.92 8.62
N THR A 130 -3.37 -11.89 8.97
CA THR A 130 -4.45 -12.27 8.04
C THR A 130 -4.55 -11.28 6.89
N TYR A 131 -4.44 -9.98 7.21
CA TYR A 131 -4.44 -8.94 6.20
C TYR A 131 -3.22 -9.05 5.28
N PHE A 132 -2.06 -9.44 5.81
CA PHE A 132 -0.87 -9.75 5.01
C PHE A 132 -1.07 -10.93 4.06
N PHE A 133 -1.62 -12.06 4.53
CA PHE A 133 -1.71 -13.27 3.70
C PHE A 133 -2.88 -13.26 2.70
N PHE A 134 -3.97 -12.57 3.02
CA PHE A 134 -5.20 -12.65 2.25
C PHE A 134 -5.85 -11.30 1.99
N GLY A 135 -5.72 -10.35 2.92
CA GLY A 135 -6.50 -9.12 2.87
C GLY A 135 -5.99 -8.08 1.90
N PHE A 136 -4.69 -7.81 1.86
CA PHE A 136 -4.14 -6.67 1.13
C PHE A 136 -4.34 -6.78 -0.38
N ASN A 137 -3.93 -7.90 -1.00
CA ASN A 137 -4.14 -8.09 -2.44
C ASN A 137 -5.62 -8.16 -2.84
N THR A 138 -6.49 -8.60 -1.92
CA THR A 138 -7.94 -8.62 -2.15
C THR A 138 -8.51 -7.20 -2.14
N HIS A 139 -7.92 -6.28 -1.37
CA HIS A 139 -8.34 -4.88 -1.25
C HIS A 139 -8.03 -4.07 -2.53
N TYR A 140 -6.99 -4.42 -3.28
CA TYR A 140 -6.63 -3.76 -4.54
C TYR A 140 -6.93 -4.67 -5.73
N PRO A 141 -8.16 -4.65 -6.28
CA PRO A 141 -8.46 -5.36 -7.52
C PRO A 141 -7.68 -4.73 -8.67
N GLY A 142 -6.63 -5.43 -9.13
CA GLY A 142 -5.92 -5.07 -10.35
C GLY A 142 -6.86 -5.00 -11.57
N GLU A 143 -6.36 -4.45 -12.67
CA GLU A 143 -7.17 -4.07 -13.84
C GLU A 143 -8.03 -5.20 -14.43
N PHE A 144 -7.63 -6.45 -14.25
CA PHE A 144 -8.30 -7.63 -14.83
C PHE A 144 -9.66 -7.94 -14.21
N ASN A 145 -9.89 -7.60 -12.93
CA ASN A 145 -11.15 -7.88 -12.23
C ASN A 145 -11.59 -6.67 -11.40
N LYS A 146 -11.98 -5.57 -12.07
CA LYS A 146 -12.44 -4.27 -11.52
C LYS A 146 -13.44 -4.30 -10.34
N PHE A 147 -13.96 -5.47 -9.95
CA PHE A 147 -14.89 -5.69 -8.84
C PHE A 147 -14.39 -6.65 -7.75
N PHE A 148 -13.37 -7.48 -8.00
CA PHE A 148 -12.95 -8.53 -7.06
C PHE A 148 -11.56 -9.09 -7.38
N SER A 149 -10.59 -8.86 -6.49
CA SER A 149 -9.35 -9.63 -6.46
C SER A 149 -9.45 -10.68 -5.35
N TRP A 150 -8.98 -11.89 -5.63
CA TRP A 150 -9.06 -13.00 -4.68
C TRP A 150 -7.69 -13.45 -4.23
N GLY A 151 -7.37 -13.13 -2.97
CA GLY A 151 -6.33 -13.80 -2.20
C GLY A 151 -4.91 -13.63 -2.75
N GLY A 152 -3.94 -13.81 -1.85
CA GLY A 152 -2.53 -13.70 -2.17
C GLY A 152 -1.79 -12.99 -1.05
N MET A 153 -0.62 -13.49 -0.71
CA MET A 153 0.27 -12.83 0.23
C MET A 153 0.65 -11.47 -0.32
N ALA A 154 0.66 -10.42 0.51
CA ALA A 154 1.08 -9.08 0.13
C ALA A 154 2.50 -9.15 -0.44
N SER A 155 2.58 -9.32 -1.75
CA SER A 155 3.78 -9.59 -2.52
C SER A 155 3.68 -8.75 -3.76
N VAL A 156 4.74 -8.01 -4.01
CA VAL A 156 4.88 -7.14 -5.15
C VAL A 156 6.02 -7.72 -5.97
N ASP A 157 5.87 -7.72 -7.29
CA ASP A 157 6.96 -8.15 -8.16
C ASP A 157 8.19 -7.26 -7.89
N PRO A 158 9.42 -7.82 -7.79
CA PRO A 158 10.61 -7.04 -7.47
C PRO A 158 10.82 -5.79 -8.34
N GLY A 159 10.45 -5.83 -9.62
CA GLY A 159 10.51 -4.65 -10.50
C GLY A 159 9.50 -3.57 -10.09
N THR A 160 8.26 -3.99 -9.82
CA THR A 160 7.21 -3.09 -9.33
C THR A 160 7.45 -2.57 -7.91
N MET A 161 8.24 -3.28 -7.09
CA MET A 161 8.62 -2.81 -5.74
C MET A 161 9.53 -1.60 -5.79
N ILE A 162 10.43 -1.57 -6.76
CA ILE A 162 11.41 -0.51 -6.96
C ILE A 162 10.72 0.72 -7.53
N ALA A 163 9.87 0.52 -8.56
CA ALA A 163 9.01 1.57 -9.10
C ALA A 163 8.17 2.27 -8.02
N ASN A 164 7.51 1.50 -7.14
CA ASN A 164 6.66 2.01 -6.06
C ASN A 164 7.41 2.69 -4.89
N GLN A 165 8.73 2.90 -4.99
CA GLN A 165 9.52 3.68 -4.02
C GLN A 165 9.69 5.15 -4.41
N THR A 166 8.93 5.62 -5.40
CA THR A 166 8.99 7.00 -5.87
C THR A 166 7.60 7.59 -6.04
N GLU A 167 7.49 8.91 -5.93
CA GLU A 167 6.26 9.69 -6.14
C GLU A 167 5.69 9.53 -7.56
N LEU A 168 6.49 9.05 -8.51
CA LEU A 168 6.12 8.80 -9.90
C LEU A 168 4.97 7.81 -10.05
N TYR A 169 4.93 6.79 -9.18
CA TYR A 169 3.95 5.69 -9.27
C TYR A 169 2.88 5.80 -8.19
N ALA A 170 3.28 6.15 -6.96
CA ALA A 170 2.37 6.41 -5.85
C ALA A 170 3.02 7.44 -4.91
N GLY A 171 2.21 8.30 -4.30
CA GLY A 171 2.72 9.31 -3.34
C GLY A 171 3.35 8.73 -2.07
N TYR A 172 3.33 7.41 -1.90
CA TYR A 172 3.84 6.67 -0.74
C TYR A 172 4.19 5.23 -1.14
N THR A 173 4.97 4.54 -0.30
CA THR A 173 5.34 3.14 -0.59
C THR A 173 4.17 2.18 -0.40
N TRP A 174 4.21 1.07 -1.14
CA TRP A 174 3.30 -0.07 -0.97
C TRP A 174 3.19 -0.57 0.48
N TRP A 175 4.31 -0.60 1.20
CA TRP A 175 4.35 -1.07 2.60
C TRP A 175 3.77 -0.07 3.58
N THR A 176 3.90 1.23 3.29
CA THR A 176 3.25 2.29 4.07
C THR A 176 1.73 2.18 3.95
N ASP A 177 1.21 1.92 2.75
CA ASP A 177 -0.23 1.70 2.56
C ASP A 177 -0.69 0.41 3.25
N PHE A 178 0.09 -0.67 3.10
CA PHE A 178 -0.17 -1.94 3.78
C PHE A 178 -0.36 -1.78 5.28
N ILE A 179 0.60 -1.16 5.99
CA ILE A 179 0.51 -1.03 7.44
C ILE A 179 -0.63 -0.11 7.85
N PHE A 180 -0.88 0.96 7.09
CA PHE A 180 -1.97 1.89 7.33
C PHE A 180 -3.32 1.18 7.22
N GLN A 181 -3.59 0.50 6.11
CA GLN A 181 -4.85 -0.23 5.89
C GLN A 181 -4.99 -1.43 6.82
N ALA A 182 -3.91 -2.15 7.13
CA ALA A 182 -3.93 -3.25 8.08
C ALA A 182 -4.42 -2.81 9.47
N MET A 183 -4.02 -1.61 9.91
CA MET A 183 -4.47 -1.04 11.17
C MET A 183 -5.95 -0.67 11.15
N PHE A 184 -6.48 -0.14 10.04
CA PHE A 184 -7.93 0.10 9.91
C PHE A 184 -8.73 -1.20 9.84
N ALA A 185 -8.23 -2.22 9.14
CA ALA A 185 -8.85 -3.54 9.08
C ALA A 185 -8.95 -4.18 10.47
N ALA A 186 -7.85 -4.14 11.24
CA ALA A 186 -7.84 -4.60 12.62
C ALA A 186 -8.79 -3.79 13.51
N THR A 187 -8.87 -2.47 13.30
CA THR A 187 -9.79 -1.59 14.03
C THR A 187 -11.26 -1.95 13.73
N ALA A 188 -11.60 -2.30 12.50
CA ALA A 188 -12.94 -2.76 12.16
C ALA A 188 -13.33 -4.02 12.94
N ALA A 189 -12.40 -4.97 13.12
CA ALA A 189 -12.62 -6.15 13.94
C ALA A 189 -12.80 -5.83 15.44
N THR A 190 -12.05 -4.84 15.96
CA THR A 190 -12.15 -4.45 17.38
C THR A 190 -13.46 -3.74 17.72
N ILE A 191 -14.04 -2.96 16.80
CA ILE A 191 -15.36 -2.35 17.00
C ILE A 191 -16.42 -3.43 17.26
N VAL A 192 -16.35 -4.54 16.51
CA VAL A 192 -17.30 -5.64 16.68
C VAL A 192 -17.04 -6.40 17.98
N SER A 193 -15.78 -6.52 18.45
CA SER A 193 -15.44 -7.11 19.76
C SER A 193 -16.24 -6.48 20.89
N GLY A 194 -16.28 -5.15 20.94
CA GLY A 194 -17.02 -4.40 21.95
C GLY A 194 -18.53 -4.62 21.87
N ALA A 195 -19.10 -4.66 20.66
CA ALA A 195 -20.54 -4.86 20.47
C ALA A 195 -21.04 -6.23 20.98
N VAL A 196 -20.18 -7.25 20.90
CA VAL A 196 -20.51 -8.63 21.29
C VAL A 196 -19.88 -9.05 22.62
N ALA A 197 -19.39 -8.08 23.39
CA ALA A 197 -18.72 -8.33 24.66
C ALA A 197 -19.58 -9.19 25.61
N GLU A 198 -18.92 -10.03 26.41
CA GLU A 198 -19.51 -10.95 27.41
C GLU A 198 -20.43 -12.08 26.90
N ARG A 199 -20.94 -12.03 25.66
CA ARG A 199 -21.98 -12.96 25.17
C ARG A 199 -21.48 -14.03 24.20
N ILE A 200 -20.23 -13.94 23.75
CA ILE A 200 -19.66 -14.85 22.76
C ILE A 200 -18.47 -15.65 23.27
N LYS A 201 -18.29 -16.85 22.70
CA LYS A 201 -17.11 -17.67 22.94
C LYS A 201 -15.90 -17.07 22.23
N LEU A 202 -14.75 -17.11 22.90
CA LEU A 202 -13.49 -16.58 22.37
C LEU A 202 -13.11 -17.20 21.02
N SER A 203 -13.19 -18.52 20.89
CA SER A 203 -12.82 -19.22 19.65
C SER A 203 -13.71 -18.82 18.46
N SER A 204 -15.01 -18.60 18.69
CA SER A 204 -15.94 -18.12 17.65
C SER A 204 -15.58 -16.71 17.20
N PHE A 205 -15.16 -15.85 18.14
CA PHE A 205 -14.68 -14.51 17.82
C PHE A 205 -13.40 -14.55 16.97
N MET A 206 -12.45 -15.43 17.31
CA MET A 206 -11.18 -15.51 16.58
C MET A 206 -11.37 -15.89 15.12
N ILE A 207 -12.25 -16.87 14.84
CA ILE A 207 -12.60 -17.27 13.47
C ILE A 207 -13.28 -16.10 12.74
N TYR A 208 -14.20 -15.41 13.41
CA TYR A 208 -14.86 -14.23 12.87
C TYR A 208 -13.86 -13.13 12.49
N THR A 209 -12.88 -12.82 13.35
CA THR A 209 -11.85 -11.81 13.07
C THR A 209 -11.07 -12.15 11.80
N VAL A 210 -10.68 -13.41 11.61
CA VAL A 210 -9.95 -13.85 10.41
C VAL A 210 -10.81 -13.68 9.16
N LEU A 211 -12.09 -14.07 9.22
CA LEU A 211 -13.01 -13.91 8.08
C LEU A 211 -13.31 -12.44 7.76
N LEU A 212 -13.44 -11.60 8.79
CA LEU A 212 -13.68 -10.18 8.61
C LEU A 212 -12.46 -9.50 7.98
N VAL A 213 -11.27 -9.67 8.57
CA VAL A 213 -10.06 -8.98 8.13
C VAL A 213 -9.52 -9.54 6.81
N GLY A 214 -9.62 -10.85 6.60
CA GLY A 214 -9.09 -11.51 5.40
C GLY A 214 -10.01 -11.44 4.19
N PHE A 215 -11.32 -11.22 4.38
CA PHE A 215 -12.28 -11.30 3.28
C PHE A 215 -13.28 -10.15 3.27
N LEU A 216 -14.14 -10.01 4.29
CA LEU A 216 -15.21 -9.01 4.26
C LEU A 216 -14.70 -7.58 4.15
N TYR A 217 -13.69 -7.22 4.94
CA TYR A 217 -13.14 -5.87 4.98
C TYR A 217 -12.46 -5.49 3.66
N PRO A 218 -11.54 -6.30 3.09
CA PRO A 218 -10.96 -6.04 1.78
C PRO A 218 -12.00 -5.90 0.65
N VAL A 219 -13.00 -6.78 0.60
CA VAL A 219 -14.01 -6.79 -0.47
C VAL A 219 -14.95 -5.58 -0.41
N VAL A 220 -15.19 -5.03 0.77
CA VAL A 220 -16.00 -3.82 0.95
C VAL A 220 -15.16 -2.56 0.79
N GLY A 221 -13.86 -2.63 1.07
CA GLY A 221 -12.92 -1.50 0.95
C GLY A 221 -12.38 -1.27 -0.46
N SER A 222 -12.46 -2.27 -1.34
CA SER A 222 -12.02 -2.24 -2.73
C SER A 222 -12.85 -1.35 -3.64
#